data_AF-A0A679FFA6-F1
#
_entry.id   AF-A0A679FFA6-F1
#
_cell.length_a   1.000
_cell.length_b   1.000
_cell.length_c   1.000
_cell.angle_alpha   90.00
_cell.angle_beta   90.00
_cell.angle_gamma   90.00
#
_symmetry.space_group_name_H-M   'P 1'
#
loop_
_entity.id
_entity.type
_entity.pdbx_description
1 polymer ?
#
loop_
_entity_poly.entity_id
_entity_poly.type
_entity_poly.pdbx_seq_one_letter_code
_entity_poly.pdbx_strand_id
1 'polypeptide(L)'
;MKLKIQDLRLFNLVFESDPGWILDFSNRTLSAFFDEELNIDIDDECYKEEGTSKAKRVRCLLKQVDRETALRVLDTLWRYKMETMPEQAEQSRNDWLALISRLKNTDADTAKGDRPVQAWHGVDWPSLIAEMNEMKSLSPHPRGFRFEAWLAELFRALLQIVGGDKLIIPFC
;
A
#
# COMPACT_ATOMS: atom_id res chain seq x y z
N MET A 1 14.19 4.83 10.08
CA MET A 1 14.83 6.15 9.81
C MET A 1 14.13 7.22 10.64
N LYS A 2 14.84 8.13 11.30
CA LYS A 2 14.19 9.20 12.07
C LYS A 2 13.96 10.44 11.21
N LEU A 3 12.71 10.64 10.77
CA LEU A 3 12.30 11.90 10.15
C LEU A 3 12.44 13.07 11.12
N LYS A 4 13.08 14.15 10.67
CA LYS A 4 13.19 15.39 11.44
C LYS A 4 11.95 16.25 11.21
N ILE A 5 11.70 17.18 12.12
CA ILE A 5 10.59 18.15 12.03
C ILE A 5 10.59 18.90 10.70
N GLN A 6 11.78 19.25 10.19
CA GLN A 6 11.92 19.92 8.88
C GLN A 6 11.43 19.05 7.72
N ASP A 7 11.68 17.74 7.76
CA ASP A 7 11.28 16.83 6.69
C ASP A 7 9.74 16.68 6.67
N LEU A 8 9.12 16.64 7.86
CA LEU A 8 7.66 16.65 7.99
C LEU A 8 7.02 17.97 7.53
N ARG A 9 7.70 19.11 7.72
CA ARG A 9 7.22 20.40 7.18
C ARG A 9 7.26 20.41 5.67
N LEU A 10 8.35 19.94 5.06
CA LEU A 10 8.45 19.83 3.61
C LEU A 10 7.42 18.83 3.06
N PHE A 11 7.20 17.70 3.74
CA PHE A 11 6.13 16.77 3.39
C PHE A 11 4.77 17.47 3.34
N ASN A 12 4.43 18.27 4.35
CA ASN A 12 3.17 19.01 4.36
C ASN A 12 3.08 20.01 3.20
N LEU A 13 4.14 20.79 2.95
CA LEU A 13 4.17 21.75 1.83
C LEU A 13 3.98 21.07 0.46
N VAL A 14 4.49 19.84 0.31
CA VAL A 14 4.44 19.11 -0.97
C VAL A 14 3.12 18.35 -1.12
N PHE A 15 2.60 17.71 -0.08
CA PHE A 15 1.50 16.74 -0.23
C PHE A 15 0.21 17.12 0.50
N GLU A 16 0.24 17.99 1.51
CA GLU A 16 -0.95 18.37 2.26
C GLU A 16 -1.74 19.44 1.48
N SER A 17 -2.96 19.09 1.05
CA SER A 17 -3.87 19.99 0.35
C SER A 17 -4.61 20.92 1.32
N ASP A 18 -4.98 20.38 2.48
CA ASP A 18 -5.59 21.06 3.61
C ASP A 18 -5.16 20.36 4.91
N PRO A 19 -5.25 21.00 6.09
CA PRO A 19 -4.89 20.36 7.35
C PRO A 19 -5.56 18.99 7.55
N GLY A 20 -4.77 17.92 7.50
CA GLY A 20 -5.22 16.53 7.63
C GLY A 20 -5.62 15.83 6.31
N TRP A 21 -5.56 16.52 5.18
CA TRP A 21 -5.85 16.02 3.84
C TRP A 21 -4.57 15.86 3.03
N ILE A 22 -4.53 14.90 2.11
CA ILE A 22 -3.35 14.63 1.30
C ILE A 22 -3.80 14.52 -0.15
N LEU A 23 -3.23 15.38 -1.01
CA LEU A 23 -3.62 15.53 -2.41
C LEU A 23 -5.16 15.61 -2.54
N ASP A 24 -5.75 14.95 -3.54
CA ASP A 24 -7.20 14.82 -3.76
C ASP A 24 -7.77 13.49 -3.24
N PHE A 25 -7.01 12.76 -2.41
CA PHE A 25 -7.46 11.47 -1.89
C PHE A 25 -8.62 11.58 -0.89
N SER A 26 -9.61 10.71 -1.04
CA SER A 26 -10.53 10.32 0.03
C SER A 26 -9.87 9.25 0.92
N ASN A 27 -10.48 8.91 2.07
CA ASN A 27 -9.94 7.80 2.90
C ASN A 27 -9.89 6.50 2.08
N ARG A 28 -10.98 6.18 1.37
CA ARG A 28 -11.08 4.96 0.56
C ARG A 28 -10.05 4.92 -0.57
N THR A 29 -9.89 6.03 -1.30
CA THR A 29 -8.96 6.08 -2.44
C THR A 29 -7.51 6.11 -2.00
N LEU A 30 -7.21 6.68 -0.83
CA LEU A 30 -5.87 6.57 -0.23
C LEU A 30 -5.53 5.11 0.09
N SER A 31 -6.45 4.38 0.73
CA SER A 31 -6.22 2.99 1.11
C SER A 31 -6.02 2.10 -0.10
N ALA A 32 -6.88 2.24 -1.12
CA ALA A 32 -6.72 1.52 -2.38
C ALA A 32 -5.38 1.85 -3.08
N PHE A 33 -4.99 3.13 -3.11
CA PHE A 33 -3.72 3.54 -3.71
C PHE A 33 -2.50 2.94 -2.99
N PHE A 34 -2.48 2.92 -1.66
CA PHE A 34 -1.39 2.33 -0.89
C PHE A 34 -1.34 0.80 -0.99
N ASP A 35 -2.50 0.14 -1.11
CA ASP A 35 -2.57 -1.28 -1.40
C ASP A 35 -2.00 -1.58 -2.79
N GLU A 36 -2.57 -0.97 -3.83
CA GLU A 36 -2.23 -1.26 -5.24
C GLU A 36 -0.79 -0.89 -5.61
N GLU A 37 -0.32 0.30 -5.22
CA GLU A 37 1.00 0.80 -5.66
C GLU A 37 2.15 0.44 -4.73
N LEU A 38 1.87 0.13 -3.46
CA LEU A 38 2.89 -0.02 -2.43
C LEU A 38 2.80 -1.33 -1.65
N ASN A 39 1.67 -2.06 -1.75
CA ASN A 39 1.30 -3.19 -0.90
C ASN A 39 1.48 -2.86 0.60
N ILE A 40 0.88 -1.74 1.03
CA ILE A 40 0.94 -1.26 2.42
C ILE A 40 -0.47 -1.03 2.93
N ASP A 41 -0.83 -1.61 4.07
CA ASP A 41 -2.08 -1.30 4.76
C ASP A 41 -1.96 0.02 5.53
N ILE A 42 -2.27 1.14 4.86
CA ILE A 42 -2.24 2.46 5.49
C ILE A 42 -3.37 2.68 6.52
N ASP A 43 -4.32 1.76 6.63
CA ASP A 43 -5.39 1.77 7.63
C ASP A 43 -5.06 0.92 8.87
N ASP A 44 -3.89 0.28 8.95
CA ASP A 44 -3.47 -0.44 10.15
C ASP A 44 -3.44 0.49 11.39
N GLU A 45 -3.78 -0.07 12.55
CA GLU A 45 -3.83 0.67 13.82
C GLU A 45 -2.47 1.26 14.22
N CYS A 46 -1.36 0.62 13.84
CA CYS A 46 -0.01 1.14 14.11
C CYS A 46 0.24 2.52 13.47
N TYR A 47 -0.46 2.85 12.39
CA TYR A 47 -0.33 4.15 11.72
C TYR A 47 -1.32 5.21 12.24
N LYS A 48 -2.20 4.87 13.19
CA LYS A 48 -3.20 5.78 13.76
C LYS A 48 -2.79 6.39 15.10
N GLU A 49 -1.61 6.05 15.64
CA GLU A 49 -1.10 6.52 16.93
C GLU A 49 -1.14 8.05 17.10
N GLU A 50 -0.82 8.80 16.04
CA GLU A 50 -0.81 10.28 16.06
C GLU A 50 -2.14 10.91 15.60
N GLY A 51 -3.13 10.08 15.29
CA GLY A 51 -4.49 10.42 14.89
C GLY A 51 -4.92 9.80 13.55
N THR A 52 -6.21 9.91 13.24
CA THR A 52 -6.87 9.14 12.18
C THR A 52 -6.93 9.83 10.82
N SER A 53 -6.46 11.08 10.71
CA SER A 53 -6.49 11.80 9.42
C SER A 53 -5.49 11.20 8.42
N LYS A 54 -5.80 11.31 7.13
CA LYS A 54 -4.99 10.77 6.02
C LYS A 54 -3.53 11.21 6.10
N ALA A 55 -3.29 12.52 6.21
CA ALA A 55 -1.93 13.05 6.30
C ALA A 55 -1.21 12.57 7.57
N LYS A 56 -1.93 12.37 8.68
CA LYS A 56 -1.34 11.83 9.91
C LYS A 56 -0.92 10.37 9.75
N ARG A 57 -1.76 9.53 9.14
CA ARG A 57 -1.44 8.11 8.87
C ARG A 57 -0.19 7.97 8.00
N VAL A 58 -0.11 8.73 6.91
CA VAL A 58 1.09 8.74 6.03
C VAL A 58 2.33 9.24 6.79
N ARG A 59 2.21 10.31 7.59
CA ARG A 59 3.33 10.78 8.42
C ARG A 59 3.77 9.73 9.45
N CYS A 60 2.83 9.01 10.05
CA CYS A 60 3.12 7.94 11.02
C CYS A 60 3.91 6.81 10.33
N LEU A 61 3.42 6.33 9.19
CA LEU A 61 4.12 5.35 8.35
C LEU A 61 5.57 5.79 8.07
N LEU A 62 5.76 7.01 7.54
CA LEU A 62 7.09 7.49 7.17
C LEU A 62 8.07 7.63 8.35
N LYS A 63 7.57 7.76 9.59
CA LYS A 63 8.38 7.79 10.82
C LYS A 63 8.83 6.41 11.26
N GLN A 64 8.06 5.36 10.95
CA GLN A 64 8.32 3.98 11.39
C GLN A 64 9.22 3.23 10.41
N VAL A 65 8.98 3.40 9.10
CA VAL A 65 9.65 2.59 8.08
C VAL A 65 11.12 2.92 7.87
N ASP A 66 11.82 2.02 7.17
CA ASP A 66 13.18 2.26 6.71
C ASP A 66 13.24 3.35 5.63
N ARG A 67 14.45 3.85 5.36
CA ARG A 67 14.67 4.96 4.43
C ARG A 67 14.24 4.62 3.00
N GLU A 68 14.50 3.39 2.56
CA GLU A 68 14.18 2.97 1.19
C GLU A 68 12.67 2.91 0.99
N THR A 69 11.95 2.31 1.95
CA THR A 69 10.48 2.30 1.94
C THR A 69 9.92 3.72 2.00
N ALA A 70 10.44 4.60 2.85
CA ALA A 70 9.98 5.99 2.92
C ALA A 70 10.18 6.74 1.59
N LEU A 71 11.34 6.59 0.95
CA LEU A 71 11.62 7.18 -0.36
C LEU A 71 10.68 6.63 -1.43
N ARG A 72 10.39 5.31 -1.41
CA ARG A 72 9.44 4.68 -2.33
C ARG A 72 8.04 5.26 -2.18
N VAL A 73 7.53 5.37 -0.94
CA VAL A 73 6.22 5.97 -0.66
C VAL A 73 6.14 7.40 -1.19
N LEU A 74 7.16 8.21 -0.91
CA LEU A 74 7.21 9.61 -1.33
C LEU A 74 7.28 9.76 -2.86
N ASP A 75 8.07 8.93 -3.54
CA ASP A 75 8.20 8.95 -5.00
C ASP A 75 6.90 8.54 -5.69
N THR A 76 6.21 7.51 -5.18
CA THR A 76 4.90 7.09 -5.70
C THR A 76 3.86 8.21 -5.53
N LEU A 77 3.80 8.87 -4.37
CA LEU A 77 2.91 10.02 -4.16
C LEU A 77 3.24 11.21 -5.06
N TRP A 78 4.54 11.45 -5.29
CA TRP A 78 4.98 12.54 -6.16
C TRP A 78 4.60 12.29 -7.62
N ARG A 79 4.81 11.06 -8.11
CA ARG A 79 4.38 10.63 -9.45
C ARG A 79 2.88 10.83 -9.64
N TYR A 80 2.08 10.39 -8.67
CA TYR A 80 0.64 10.63 -8.69
C TYR A 80 0.30 12.13 -8.79
N LYS A 81 0.93 12.98 -7.96
CA LYS A 81 0.73 14.43 -8.01
C LYS A 81 1.11 15.03 -9.37
N MET A 82 2.20 14.58 -9.98
CA MET A 82 2.61 15.04 -11.32
C MET A 82 1.57 14.71 -12.39
N GLU A 83 0.91 13.55 -12.28
CA GLU A 83 -0.09 13.08 -13.25
C GLU A 83 -1.44 13.76 -13.05
N THR A 84 -1.88 13.96 -11.81
CA THR A 84 -3.23 14.48 -11.50
C THR A 84 -3.27 15.99 -11.28
N MET A 85 -2.16 16.61 -10.85
CA MET A 85 -2.10 18.02 -10.44
C MET A 85 -0.82 18.71 -10.94
N PRO A 86 -0.53 18.73 -12.26
CA PRO A 86 0.76 19.13 -12.81
C PRO A 86 1.18 20.57 -12.45
N GLU A 87 0.24 21.51 -12.40
CA GLU A 87 0.53 22.91 -12.01
C GLU A 87 0.98 23.01 -10.55
N GLN A 88 0.30 22.30 -9.64
CA GLN A 88 0.66 22.28 -8.22
C GLN A 88 1.96 21.48 -7.99
N ALA A 89 2.20 20.44 -8.78
CA ALA A 89 3.47 19.73 -8.79
C ALA A 89 4.61 20.70 -9.15
N GLU A 90 4.49 21.47 -10.23
CA GLU A 90 5.53 22.43 -10.62
C GLU A 90 5.78 23.50 -9.54
N GLN A 91 4.72 24.01 -8.89
CA GLN A 91 4.86 24.98 -7.79
C GLN A 91 5.63 24.41 -6.58
N SER A 92 5.38 23.15 -6.23
CA SER A 92 6.01 22.48 -5.08
C SER A 92 7.31 21.74 -5.42
N ARG A 93 7.80 21.85 -6.66
CA ARG A 93 8.94 21.08 -7.18
C ARG A 93 10.23 21.32 -6.39
N ASN A 94 10.49 22.56 -5.99
CA ASN A 94 11.69 22.89 -5.22
C ASN A 94 11.63 22.29 -3.80
N ASP A 95 10.47 22.33 -3.16
CA ASP A 95 10.25 21.72 -1.84
C ASP A 95 10.37 20.20 -1.89
N TRP A 96 9.85 19.58 -2.96
CA TRP A 96 10.04 18.17 -3.26
C TRP A 96 11.52 17.78 -3.39
N LEU A 97 12.28 18.52 -4.21
CA LEU A 97 13.71 18.28 -4.39
C LEU A 97 14.49 18.44 -3.07
N ALA A 98 14.12 19.44 -2.27
CA ALA A 98 14.71 19.66 -0.95
C ALA A 98 14.40 18.49 -0.01
N LEU A 99 13.16 17.99 0.01
CA LEU A 99 12.74 16.85 0.83
C LEU A 99 13.55 15.60 0.48
N ILE A 100 13.61 15.24 -0.80
CA ILE A 100 14.27 14.01 -1.24
C ILE A 100 15.78 14.08 -1.09
N SER A 101 16.40 15.24 -1.36
CA SER A 101 17.83 15.43 -1.14
C SER A 101 18.20 15.20 0.33
N ARG A 102 17.41 15.71 1.26
CA ARG A 102 17.65 15.53 2.71
C ARG A 102 17.50 14.08 3.15
N LEU A 103 16.49 13.39 2.64
CA LEU A 103 16.24 11.98 2.96
C LEU A 103 17.35 11.08 2.41
N LYS A 104 17.82 11.32 1.18
CA LYS A 104 18.93 10.57 0.57
C LYS A 104 20.26 10.77 1.28
N ASN A 105 20.54 12.00 1.70
CA ASN A 105 21.79 12.37 2.38
C ASN A 105 21.81 12.05 3.88
N THR A 106 20.75 11.42 4.41
CA THR A 106 20.72 10.95 5.79
C THR A 106 21.58 9.69 5.93
N ASP A 107 22.51 9.68 6.89
CA ASP A 107 23.53 8.64 7.08
C ASP A 107 22.94 7.22 7.11
N ALA A 108 23.61 6.29 6.43
CA ALA A 108 23.18 4.89 6.27
C ALA A 108 22.96 4.16 7.61
N ASP A 109 23.59 4.59 8.69
CA ASP A 109 23.48 4.00 10.03
C ASP A 109 22.10 4.24 10.68
N THR A 110 21.31 5.17 10.12
CA THR A 110 19.91 5.42 10.53
C THR A 110 18.87 4.68 9.67
N ALA A 111 19.31 3.75 8.80
CA ALA A 111 18.42 2.98 7.92
C ALA A 111 17.57 1.92 8.65
N LYS A 112 17.75 1.71 9.96
CA LYS A 112 16.86 0.85 10.74
C LYS A 112 15.46 1.48 10.83
N GLY A 113 14.47 0.78 10.29
CA GLY A 113 13.05 1.06 10.40
C GLY A 113 12.29 -0.24 10.25
N ASP A 114 11.02 -0.24 10.67
CA ASP A 114 10.19 -1.41 10.64
C ASP A 114 9.73 -1.70 9.20
N ARG A 115 9.47 -2.97 8.89
CA ARG A 115 8.82 -3.31 7.62
C ARG A 115 7.39 -2.82 7.69
N PRO A 116 6.88 -2.16 6.64
CA PRO A 116 5.48 -1.73 6.64
C PRO A 116 4.57 -2.95 6.73
N VAL A 117 3.46 -2.80 7.45
CA VAL A 117 2.34 -3.74 7.41
C VAL A 117 1.86 -3.87 5.97
N GLN A 118 1.86 -5.09 5.45
CA GLN A 118 1.43 -5.38 4.09
C GLN A 118 -0.09 -5.42 4.02
N ALA A 119 -0.68 -4.79 3.00
CA ALA A 119 -2.12 -4.88 2.72
C ALA A 119 -2.52 -6.30 2.32
N TRP A 120 -1.62 -7.00 1.62
CA TRP A 120 -1.75 -8.41 1.30
C TRP A 120 -0.79 -9.27 2.10
N HIS A 121 -1.34 -10.25 2.82
CA HIS A 121 -0.57 -11.28 3.55
C HIS A 121 -0.15 -12.47 2.67
N GLY A 122 -0.41 -12.40 1.36
CA GLY A 122 -0.13 -13.47 0.40
C GLY A 122 -1.20 -14.57 0.39
N VAL A 123 -0.98 -15.59 -0.44
CA VAL A 123 -1.85 -16.76 -0.54
C VAL A 123 -1.43 -17.78 0.52
N ASP A 124 -2.35 -18.19 1.38
CA ASP A 124 -2.13 -19.26 2.38
C ASP A 124 -2.09 -20.64 1.69
N TRP A 125 -0.96 -20.93 1.05
CA TRP A 125 -0.72 -22.19 0.35
C TRP A 125 -0.88 -23.43 1.25
N PRO A 126 -0.39 -23.44 2.52
CA PRO A 126 -0.63 -24.56 3.42
C PRO A 126 -2.11 -24.91 3.59
N SER A 127 -2.97 -23.93 3.85
CA SER A 127 -4.41 -24.15 4.01
C SER A 127 -5.06 -24.63 2.72
N LEU A 128 -4.70 -24.04 1.57
CA LEU A 128 -5.18 -24.49 0.26
C LEU A 128 -4.77 -25.93 -0.07
N ILE A 129 -3.54 -26.31 0.25
CA ILE A 129 -3.04 -27.68 0.05
C ILE A 129 -3.75 -28.65 1.00
N ALA A 130 -4.02 -28.24 2.24
CA ALA A 130 -4.78 -29.05 3.20
C ALA A 130 -6.19 -29.33 2.68
N GLU A 131 -6.92 -28.29 2.24
CA GLU A 131 -8.25 -28.43 1.62
C GLU A 131 -8.20 -29.34 0.39
N MET A 132 -7.19 -29.19 -0.47
CA MET A 132 -7.02 -30.05 -1.64
C MET A 132 -6.77 -31.51 -1.27
N ASN A 133 -6.04 -31.77 -0.18
CA ASN A 133 -5.81 -33.13 0.30
C ASN A 133 -7.07 -33.74 0.92
N GLU A 134 -7.88 -32.96 1.65
CA GLU A 134 -9.17 -33.40 2.17
C GLU A 134 -10.13 -33.78 1.03
N MET A 135 -10.20 -32.96 -0.03
CA MET A 135 -11.05 -33.22 -1.20
C MET A 135 -10.74 -34.56 -1.89
N LYS A 136 -9.49 -35.04 -1.87
CA LYS A 136 -9.14 -36.34 -2.47
C LYS A 136 -9.86 -37.52 -1.83
N SER A 137 -10.25 -37.39 -0.56
CA SER A 137 -11.00 -38.44 0.16
C SER A 137 -12.48 -38.51 -0.19
N LEU A 138 -13.02 -37.50 -0.91
CA LEU A 138 -14.41 -37.47 -1.33
C LEU A 138 -14.69 -38.47 -2.45
N SER A 139 -15.94 -38.97 -2.49
CA SER A 139 -16.42 -39.80 -3.59
C SER A 139 -16.46 -39.01 -4.91
N PRO A 140 -16.42 -39.68 -6.08
CA PRO A 140 -16.12 -39.02 -7.36
C PRO A 140 -16.99 -37.80 -7.69
N HIS A 141 -18.30 -37.88 -7.42
CA HIS A 141 -19.24 -36.82 -7.78
C HIS A 141 -19.17 -35.62 -6.81
N PRO A 142 -19.26 -35.78 -5.47
CA PRO A 142 -19.00 -34.68 -4.52
C PRO A 142 -17.62 -34.04 -4.65
N ARG A 143 -16.59 -34.83 -5.00
CA ARG A 143 -15.24 -34.33 -5.21
C ARG A 143 -15.18 -33.30 -6.36
N GLY A 144 -15.85 -33.58 -7.47
CA GLY A 144 -15.93 -32.66 -8.61
C GLY A 144 -16.55 -31.32 -8.22
N PHE A 145 -17.74 -31.36 -7.59
CA PHE A 145 -18.44 -30.15 -7.14
C PHE A 145 -17.63 -29.33 -6.13
N ARG A 146 -16.99 -29.98 -5.14
CA ARG A 146 -16.18 -29.28 -4.14
C ARG A 146 -14.91 -28.69 -4.77
N PHE A 147 -14.30 -29.38 -5.72
CA PHE A 147 -13.14 -28.88 -6.45
C PHE A 147 -13.49 -27.64 -7.30
N GLU A 148 -14.63 -27.63 -7.97
CA GLU A 148 -15.11 -26.46 -8.72
C GLU A 148 -15.38 -25.25 -7.79
N ALA A 149 -16.04 -25.48 -6.65
CA ALA A 149 -16.26 -24.42 -5.66
C ALA A 149 -14.93 -23.87 -5.10
N TRP A 150 -13.99 -24.76 -4.78
CA TRP A 150 -12.65 -24.39 -4.32
C TRP A 150 -11.88 -23.58 -5.36
N LEU A 151 -11.94 -23.96 -6.64
CA LEU A 151 -11.33 -23.18 -7.73
C LEU A 151 -11.98 -21.80 -7.85
N ALA A 152 -13.31 -21.71 -7.74
CA ALA A 152 -14.01 -20.43 -7.79
C ALA A 152 -13.61 -19.50 -6.62
N GLU A 153 -13.45 -20.04 -5.42
CA GLU A 153 -12.97 -19.32 -4.23
C GLU A 153 -11.52 -18.84 -4.44
N LEU A 154 -10.64 -19.74 -4.88
CA LEU A 154 -9.23 -19.43 -5.18
C LEU A 154 -9.10 -18.34 -6.24
N PHE A 155 -9.83 -18.46 -7.35
CA PHE A 155 -9.78 -17.47 -8.43
C PHE A 155 -10.37 -16.13 -8.01
N ARG A 156 -11.43 -16.09 -7.18
CA ARG A 156 -11.94 -14.84 -6.62
C ARG A 156 -10.90 -14.15 -5.75
N ALA A 157 -10.19 -14.89 -4.90
CA ALA A 157 -9.12 -14.35 -4.08
C ALA A 157 -7.95 -13.84 -4.95
N LEU A 158 -7.55 -14.59 -5.97
CA LEU A 158 -6.49 -14.18 -6.91
C LEU A 158 -6.90 -13.00 -7.81
N LEU A 159 -8.18 -12.88 -8.16
CA LEU A 159 -8.69 -11.73 -8.93
C LEU A 159 -8.70 -10.44 -8.11
N GLN A 160 -8.87 -10.53 -6.79
CA GLN A 160 -8.69 -9.38 -5.90
C GLN A 160 -7.22 -8.95 -5.80
N ILE A 161 -6.27 -9.87 -6.00
CA ILE A 161 -4.82 -9.60 -5.97
C ILE A 161 -4.33 -8.82 -7.21
N VAL A 162 -4.94 -9.01 -8.38
CA VAL A 162 -4.42 -8.47 -9.65
C VAL A 162 -4.98 -7.08 -10.00
N GLY A 163 -5.90 -6.54 -9.19
CA GLY A 163 -6.62 -5.32 -9.54
C GLY A 163 -7.67 -5.62 -10.62
N GLY A 164 -8.91 -5.16 -10.38
CA GLY A 164 -10.08 -5.53 -11.15
C GLY A 164 -9.94 -5.38 -12.67
N ASP A 165 -10.67 -6.26 -13.36
CA ASP A 165 -10.94 -6.30 -14.80
C ASP A 165 -9.81 -6.81 -15.72
N LYS A 166 -9.62 -8.15 -15.71
CA LYS A 166 -9.50 -8.98 -16.95
C LYS A 166 -9.20 -10.44 -16.59
N LEU A 167 -10.21 -11.19 -16.18
CA LEU A 167 -10.26 -12.63 -16.45
C LEU A 167 -11.72 -13.08 -16.28
N ILE A 168 -12.51 -12.86 -17.33
CA ILE A 168 -13.69 -13.70 -17.55
C ILE A 168 -13.11 -15.07 -17.87
N ILE A 169 -12.99 -15.92 -16.85
CA ILE A 169 -12.85 -17.36 -17.08
C ILE A 169 -14.28 -17.83 -17.36
N PRO A 170 -14.65 -18.17 -18.60
CA PRO A 170 -15.95 -18.76 -18.83
C PRO A 170 -15.90 -20.13 -18.18
N PHE A 171 -16.59 -20.27 -17.04
CA PHE A 171 -17.03 -21.58 -16.60
C PHE A 171 -18.08 -22.01 -17.62
N CYS A 172 -17.74 -23.04 -18.41
CA CYS A 172 -18.65 -23.71 -19.32
C CYS A 172 -19.90 -24.23 -18.59
#